data_AF-A0A920QC34-F1
#
_entry.id   AF-A0A920QC34-F1
#
_cell.length_a   1.000
_cell.length_b   1.000
_cell.length_c   1.000
_cell.angle_alpha   90.00
_cell.angle_beta   90.00
_cell.angle_gamma   90.00
#
_symmetry.space_group_name_H-M   'P 1'
#
loop_
_entity.id
_entity.type
_entity.pdbx_description
1 polymer ?
#
loop_
_entity_poly.entity_id
_entity_poly.type
_entity_poly.pdbx_seq_one_letter_code
_entity_poly.pdbx_strand_id
1 'polypeptide(L)'
;MKRQILLSVVGALAICGTAMQAAGGPLKVYLLVGQSNMQGHAQVRTFDHIGMDPKTAPILKAIRNADGTPKVCENVWISSVDTAAPEGERHGRLTAGYGAWGRGPKIGPELTFGIYMKQHVDEPILIIKTAGGGKSLNTDFLSTQCRSLRVQCPTVGEPQETGKDIAQARAGRPKMTGQYYRLMMEHIKKVLGNIKRVYPA
;
A
#
# COMPACT_ATOMS: atom_id res chain seq x y z
N MET A 1 -59.71 -55.65 -9.48
CA MET A 1 -59.04 -54.50 -8.82
C MET A 1 -57.58 -54.86 -8.56
N LYS A 2 -56.62 -54.33 -9.32
CA LYS A 2 -55.19 -54.31 -8.97
C LYS A 2 -54.62 -52.98 -9.48
N ARG A 3 -54.43 -52.02 -8.58
CA ARG A 3 -53.79 -50.72 -8.83
C ARG A 3 -52.28 -50.95 -8.99
N GLN A 4 -51.73 -50.59 -10.14
CA GLN A 4 -50.28 -50.44 -10.31
C GLN A 4 -49.90 -49.03 -9.82
N ILE A 5 -49.02 -48.98 -8.81
CA ILE A 5 -48.42 -47.74 -8.30
C ILE A 5 -47.14 -47.52 -9.11
N LEU A 6 -47.13 -46.45 -9.90
CA LEU A 6 -45.96 -45.97 -10.63
C LEU A 6 -45.05 -45.25 -9.62
N LEU A 7 -43.91 -45.84 -9.26
CA LEU A 7 -42.88 -45.17 -8.46
C LEU A 7 -42.09 -44.21 -9.35
N SER A 8 -42.24 -42.92 -9.09
CA SER A 8 -41.43 -41.85 -9.66
C SER A 8 -40.03 -41.89 -9.04
N VAL A 9 -39.00 -42.17 -9.84
CA VAL A 9 -37.59 -42.02 -9.44
C VAL A 9 -37.21 -40.56 -9.64
N VAL A 10 -37.16 -39.78 -8.56
CA VAL A 10 -36.52 -38.47 -8.55
C VAL A 10 -35.03 -38.69 -8.32
N GLY A 11 -34.25 -38.61 -9.40
CA GLY A 11 -32.79 -38.58 -9.32
C GLY A 11 -32.33 -37.26 -8.72
N ALA A 12 -31.87 -37.29 -7.46
CA ALA A 12 -31.19 -36.16 -6.85
C ALA A 12 -29.80 -36.00 -7.50
N LEU A 13 -29.67 -35.04 -8.40
CA LEU A 13 -28.37 -34.52 -8.83
C LEU A 13 -27.73 -33.87 -7.61
N ALA A 14 -26.88 -34.61 -6.90
CA ALA A 14 -25.96 -34.04 -5.93
C ALA A 14 -24.97 -33.15 -6.69
N ILE A 15 -25.30 -31.86 -6.79
CA ILE A 15 -24.32 -30.83 -7.14
C ILE A 15 -23.32 -30.83 -6.00
N CYS A 16 -22.27 -31.63 -6.17
CA CYS A 16 -21.08 -31.60 -5.34
C CYS A 16 -20.44 -30.24 -5.59
N GLY A 17 -20.87 -29.24 -4.82
CA GLY A 17 -20.21 -27.95 -4.78
C GLY A 17 -18.80 -28.20 -4.29
N THR A 18 -17.85 -28.25 -5.22
CA THR A 18 -16.44 -28.05 -4.89
C THR A 18 -16.35 -26.61 -4.38
N ALA A 19 -16.53 -26.46 -3.07
CA ALA A 19 -16.05 -25.28 -2.38
C ALA A 19 -14.56 -25.23 -2.68
N MET A 20 -14.17 -24.33 -3.57
CA MET A 20 -12.78 -24.03 -3.85
C MET A 20 -12.23 -23.52 -2.50
N GLN A 21 -11.61 -24.42 -1.75
CA GLN A 21 -10.97 -24.09 -0.48
C GLN A 21 -9.95 -23.02 -0.83
N ALA A 22 -10.18 -21.77 -0.40
CA ALA A 22 -9.22 -20.70 -0.56
C ALA A 22 -7.94 -21.12 0.17
N ALA A 23 -6.97 -21.63 -0.57
CA ALA A 23 -5.64 -21.87 -0.07
C ALA A 23 -5.03 -20.50 0.24
N GLY A 24 -4.80 -20.23 1.51
CA GLY A 24 -4.10 -19.03 1.93
C GLY A 24 -4.15 -18.95 3.43
N GLY A 25 -3.00 -19.11 4.08
CA GLY A 25 -2.85 -18.92 5.52
C GLY A 25 -3.28 -17.52 6.00
N PRO A 26 -2.94 -17.13 7.24
CA PRO A 26 -3.32 -15.83 7.77
C PRO A 26 -2.88 -14.67 6.85
N LEU A 27 -3.75 -13.68 6.67
CA LEU A 27 -3.45 -12.45 5.94
C LEU A 27 -2.21 -11.76 6.51
N LYS A 28 -1.17 -11.61 5.68
CA LYS A 28 0.05 -10.89 6.04
C LYS A 28 -0.12 -9.41 5.70
N VAL A 29 -0.04 -8.57 6.72
CA VAL A 29 -0.14 -7.12 6.58
C VAL A 29 1.26 -6.51 6.66
N TYR A 30 1.66 -5.77 5.61
CA TYR A 30 2.92 -5.02 5.58
C TYR A 30 2.65 -3.52 5.55
N LEU A 31 3.34 -2.78 6.42
CA LEU A 31 3.27 -1.33 6.46
C LEU A 31 4.45 -0.74 5.69
N LEU A 32 4.17 0.00 4.62
CA LEU A 32 5.18 0.72 3.85
C LEU A 32 5.10 2.20 4.19
N VAL A 33 6.06 2.68 4.97
CA VAL A 33 6.06 4.04 5.53
C VAL A 33 7.33 4.77 5.11
N GLY A 34 7.21 6.04 4.74
CA GLY A 34 8.39 6.86 4.47
C GLY A 34 8.09 8.14 3.72
N GLN A 35 9.11 8.64 3.02
CA GLN A 35 9.02 9.87 2.22
C GLN A 35 8.95 9.59 0.70
N SER A 36 9.45 10.52 -0.14
CA SER A 36 9.33 10.50 -1.60
C SER A 36 9.74 9.18 -2.26
N ASN A 37 10.82 8.55 -1.82
CA ASN A 37 11.30 7.28 -2.40
C ASN A 37 10.37 6.10 -2.05
N MET A 38 9.77 6.08 -0.86
CA MET A 38 8.75 5.09 -0.49
C MET A 38 7.42 5.38 -1.18
N GLN A 39 7.05 6.66 -1.32
CA GLN A 39 5.86 7.07 -2.05
C GLN A 39 5.94 6.59 -3.49
N GLY A 40 7.12 6.73 -4.11
CA GLY A 40 7.43 6.21 -5.44
C GLY A 40 7.26 7.24 -6.55
N HIS A 41 8.36 7.64 -7.15
CA HIS A 41 8.38 8.67 -8.21
C HIS A 41 8.86 8.16 -9.57
N ALA A 42 9.26 6.88 -9.66
CA ALA A 42 9.61 6.26 -10.92
C ALA A 42 8.35 6.12 -11.78
N GLN A 43 8.40 6.53 -13.04
CA GLN A 43 7.26 6.44 -13.93
C GLN A 43 7.21 5.07 -14.60
N VAL A 44 6.01 4.58 -14.93
CA VAL A 44 5.88 3.31 -15.66
C VAL A 44 6.62 3.33 -17.00
N ARG A 45 6.67 4.49 -17.67
CA ARG A 45 7.42 4.67 -18.92
C ARG A 45 8.93 4.44 -18.79
N THR A 46 9.49 4.34 -17.58
CA THR A 46 10.92 4.07 -17.36
C THR A 46 11.21 2.60 -17.05
N PHE A 47 10.22 1.71 -17.11
CA PHE A 47 10.39 0.28 -16.82
C PHE A 47 11.48 -0.37 -17.69
N ASP A 48 11.60 0.00 -18.96
CA ASP A 48 12.60 -0.58 -19.88
C ASP A 48 14.04 -0.40 -19.37
N HIS A 49 14.31 0.67 -18.62
CA HIS A 49 15.63 0.91 -18.03
C HIS A 49 16.01 -0.14 -16.97
N ILE A 50 15.05 -0.81 -16.32
CA ILE A 50 15.30 -1.93 -15.41
C ILE A 50 15.92 -3.11 -16.18
N GLY A 51 15.58 -3.28 -17.46
CA GLY A 51 16.09 -4.38 -18.28
C GLY A 51 17.45 -4.14 -18.92
N MET A 52 18.01 -2.93 -18.81
CA MET A 52 19.29 -2.58 -19.43
C MET A 52 20.49 -3.22 -18.73
N ASP A 53 20.38 -3.52 -17.43
CA ASP A 53 21.35 -4.31 -16.70
C ASP A 53 20.88 -5.79 -16.65
N PRO A 54 21.70 -6.76 -17.10
CA PRO A 54 21.39 -8.18 -17.02
C PRO A 54 20.97 -8.66 -15.62
N LYS A 55 21.49 -8.05 -14.55
CA LYS A 55 21.17 -8.39 -13.16
C LYS A 55 19.75 -8.00 -12.77
N THR A 56 19.19 -6.95 -13.37
CA THR A 56 17.85 -6.45 -13.07
C THR A 56 16.82 -6.81 -14.15
N ALA A 57 17.24 -7.36 -15.29
CA ALA A 57 16.34 -7.91 -16.31
C ALA A 57 15.29 -8.90 -15.77
N PRO A 58 15.58 -9.80 -14.79
CA PRO A 58 14.56 -10.64 -14.17
C PRO A 58 13.46 -9.85 -13.45
N ILE A 59 13.79 -8.68 -12.88
CA ILE A 59 12.80 -7.80 -12.23
C ILE A 59 11.84 -7.26 -13.29
N LEU A 60 12.35 -6.79 -14.43
CA LEU A 60 11.50 -6.31 -15.52
C LEU A 60 10.53 -7.38 -16.01
N LYS A 61 11.00 -8.63 -16.15
CA LYS A 61 10.16 -9.78 -16.50
C LYS A 61 9.08 -10.07 -15.44
N ALA A 62 9.38 -9.84 -14.16
CA ALA A 62 8.45 -10.10 -13.08
C ALA A 62 7.33 -9.04 -12.98
N ILE A 63 7.60 -7.78 -13.35
CA ILE A 63 6.65 -6.66 -13.23
C ILE A 63 5.74 -6.44 -14.46
N ARG A 64 5.96 -7.15 -15.56
CA ARG A 64 5.19 -7.02 -16.81
C ARG A 64 4.57 -8.32 -17.31
N ASN A 65 3.48 -8.19 -18.04
CA ASN A 65 2.93 -9.25 -18.88
C ASN A 65 3.71 -9.37 -20.20
N ALA A 66 3.41 -10.41 -20.98
CA ALA A 66 4.05 -10.63 -22.28
C ALA A 66 3.79 -9.51 -23.30
N ASP A 67 2.66 -8.80 -23.17
CA ASP A 67 2.29 -7.64 -23.98
C ASP A 67 2.95 -6.32 -23.51
N GLY A 68 3.81 -6.37 -22.48
CA GLY A 68 4.50 -5.22 -21.92
C GLY A 68 3.69 -4.41 -20.89
N THR A 69 2.41 -4.73 -20.66
CA THR A 69 1.58 -4.05 -19.65
C THR A 69 2.02 -4.40 -18.22
N PRO A 70 1.83 -3.52 -17.23
CA PRO A 70 2.13 -3.83 -15.84
C PRO A 70 1.31 -5.03 -15.34
N LYS A 71 2.01 -5.98 -14.71
CA LYS A 71 1.39 -7.20 -14.19
C LYS A 71 0.57 -6.89 -12.93
N VAL A 72 -0.64 -7.43 -12.87
CA VAL A 72 -1.47 -7.43 -11.66
C VAL A 72 -1.11 -8.64 -10.81
N CYS A 73 -0.75 -8.39 -9.55
CA CYS A 73 -0.44 -9.44 -8.59
C CYS A 73 -1.73 -10.14 -8.13
N GLU A 74 -1.70 -11.47 -8.09
CA GLU A 74 -2.73 -12.28 -7.44
C GLU A 74 -2.45 -12.37 -5.94
N ASN A 75 -3.50 -12.37 -5.13
CA ASN A 75 -3.44 -12.48 -3.67
C ASN A 75 -2.58 -11.42 -2.97
N VAL A 76 -2.27 -10.32 -3.66
CA VAL A 76 -1.61 -9.15 -3.08
C VAL A 76 -2.46 -7.93 -3.35
N TRP A 77 -2.94 -7.31 -2.28
CA TRP A 77 -3.71 -6.08 -2.32
C TRP A 77 -2.94 -4.95 -1.67
N ILE A 78 -3.27 -3.72 -2.05
CA ILE A 78 -2.66 -2.52 -1.49
C ILE A 78 -3.73 -1.48 -1.19
N SER A 79 -3.54 -0.74 -0.12
CA SER A 79 -4.18 0.54 0.13
C SER A 79 -3.10 1.59 0.36
N SER A 80 -3.04 2.60 -0.51
CA SER A 80 -2.05 3.67 -0.47
C SER A 80 -2.73 5.02 -0.28
N VAL A 81 -2.36 5.73 0.78
CA VAL A 81 -2.75 7.13 0.96
C VAL A 81 -1.80 8.05 0.19
N ASP A 82 -2.35 9.06 -0.47
CA ASP A 82 -1.61 10.15 -1.10
C ASP A 82 -2.45 11.43 -1.00
N THR A 83 -2.00 12.39 -0.17
CA THR A 83 -2.74 13.64 0.07
C THR A 83 -2.82 14.55 -1.15
N ALA A 84 -2.01 14.29 -2.19
CA ALA A 84 -2.07 15.02 -3.44
C ALA A 84 -3.07 14.40 -4.44
N ALA A 85 -3.53 13.17 -4.21
CA ALA A 85 -4.53 12.52 -5.04
C ALA A 85 -5.95 13.03 -4.69
N PRO A 86 -6.84 13.26 -5.68
CA PRO A 86 -8.21 13.72 -5.43
C PRO A 86 -9.00 12.80 -4.49
N GLU A 87 -8.81 11.49 -4.61
CA GLU A 87 -9.50 10.49 -3.79
C GLU A 87 -8.87 10.33 -2.39
N GLY A 88 -7.67 10.89 -2.18
CA GLY A 88 -6.86 10.77 -0.96
C GLY A 88 -6.31 9.37 -0.68
N GLU A 89 -7.02 8.32 -1.07
CA GLU A 89 -6.64 6.91 -0.95
C GLU A 89 -6.91 6.17 -2.27
N ARG A 90 -5.93 5.39 -2.72
CA ARG A 90 -6.10 4.44 -3.82
C ARG A 90 -5.86 3.03 -3.30
N HIS A 91 -6.77 2.10 -3.59
CA HIS A 91 -6.64 0.71 -3.18
C HIS A 91 -7.07 -0.26 -4.27
N GLY A 92 -6.66 -1.52 -4.17
CA GLY A 92 -6.95 -2.55 -5.17
C GLY A 92 -5.88 -3.65 -5.19
N ARG A 93 -5.96 -4.54 -6.18
CA ARG A 93 -4.90 -5.54 -6.43
C ARG A 93 -3.61 -4.82 -6.78
N LEU A 94 -2.49 -5.28 -6.23
CA LEU A 94 -1.21 -4.65 -6.47
C LEU A 94 -0.83 -4.71 -7.96
N THR A 95 -0.57 -3.55 -8.53
CA THR A 95 -0.05 -3.34 -9.88
C THR A 95 0.69 -1.99 -9.91
N ALA A 96 1.17 -1.55 -11.06
CA ALA A 96 1.72 -0.20 -11.19
C ALA A 96 0.64 0.88 -10.99
N GLY A 97 1.03 2.08 -10.57
CA GLY A 97 0.12 3.23 -10.40
C GLY A 97 -0.17 3.63 -8.95
N TYR A 98 0.32 2.86 -7.98
CA TYR A 98 0.25 3.23 -6.56
C TYR A 98 1.38 4.18 -6.12
N GLY A 99 2.26 4.63 -7.02
CA GLY A 99 3.25 5.67 -6.75
C GLY A 99 2.62 7.07 -6.54
N ALA A 100 3.47 8.07 -6.32
CA ALA A 100 3.07 9.47 -6.11
C ALA A 100 2.14 9.98 -7.22
N TRP A 101 1.09 10.70 -6.84
CA TRP A 101 0.10 11.28 -7.75
C TRP A 101 0.69 12.29 -8.76
N GLY A 102 0.00 12.47 -9.89
CA GLY A 102 0.30 13.45 -10.93
C GLY A 102 1.39 13.00 -11.92
N ARG A 103 1.44 13.63 -13.10
CA ARG A 103 2.45 13.36 -14.16
C ARG A 103 2.51 11.89 -14.64
N GLY A 104 1.35 11.22 -14.66
CA GLY A 104 1.21 9.84 -15.14
C GLY A 104 1.39 8.77 -14.05
N PRO A 105 1.24 7.49 -14.40
CA PRO A 105 1.35 6.38 -13.46
C PRO A 105 2.78 6.22 -12.97
N LYS A 106 2.92 6.13 -11.65
CA LYS A 106 4.20 5.93 -10.96
C LYS A 106 4.20 4.67 -10.12
N ILE A 107 5.39 4.22 -9.77
CA ILE A 107 5.63 3.12 -8.85
C ILE A 107 6.56 3.56 -7.74
N GLY A 108 6.39 2.95 -6.58
CA GLY A 108 7.40 2.88 -5.54
C GLY A 108 7.88 1.44 -5.34
N PRO A 109 8.57 1.17 -4.21
CA PRO A 109 9.05 -0.16 -3.90
C PRO A 109 7.91 -1.16 -3.64
N GLU A 110 6.66 -0.71 -3.47
CA GLU A 110 5.51 -1.59 -3.23
C GLU A 110 5.34 -2.66 -4.31
N LEU A 111 5.63 -2.32 -5.57
CA LEU A 111 5.35 -3.20 -6.70
C LEU A 111 6.26 -4.44 -6.64
N THR A 112 7.57 -4.23 -6.62
CA THR A 112 8.53 -5.33 -6.56
C THR A 112 8.49 -6.03 -5.21
N PHE A 113 8.29 -5.28 -4.11
CA PHE A 113 8.11 -5.87 -2.78
C PHE A 113 6.98 -6.89 -2.77
N GLY A 114 5.77 -6.52 -3.22
CA GLY A 114 4.64 -7.44 -3.20
C GLY A 114 4.81 -8.64 -4.14
N ILE A 115 5.44 -8.45 -5.31
CA ILE A 115 5.73 -9.54 -6.25
C ILE A 115 6.66 -10.58 -5.61
N TYR A 116 7.78 -10.15 -5.02
CA TYR A 116 8.75 -11.07 -4.44
C TYR A 116 8.26 -11.65 -3.10
N MET A 117 7.57 -10.85 -2.27
CA MET A 117 7.01 -11.37 -1.02
C MET A 117 5.96 -12.45 -1.27
N LYS A 118 5.11 -12.31 -2.30
CA LYS A 118 4.17 -13.37 -2.70
C LYS A 118 4.89 -14.70 -2.94
N GLN A 119 6.04 -14.66 -3.63
CA GLN A 119 6.84 -15.86 -3.93
C GLN A 119 7.47 -16.48 -2.69
N HIS A 120 7.57 -15.75 -1.58
CA HIS A 120 8.25 -16.22 -0.37
C HIS A 120 7.29 -16.73 0.70
N VAL A 121 6.09 -16.15 0.82
CA VAL A 121 5.17 -16.49 1.92
C VAL A 121 3.99 -17.36 1.50
N ASP A 122 3.64 -17.43 0.21
CA ASP A 122 2.50 -18.19 -0.33
C ASP A 122 1.19 -18.03 0.47
N GLU A 123 1.01 -16.84 1.03
CA GLU A 123 -0.12 -16.43 1.87
C GLU A 123 -0.71 -15.13 1.31
N PRO A 124 -1.99 -14.82 1.57
CA PRO A 124 -2.59 -13.58 1.15
C PRO A 124 -1.86 -12.37 1.77
N ILE A 125 -1.62 -11.34 0.98
CA ILE A 125 -0.87 -10.14 1.37
C ILE A 125 -1.75 -8.90 1.25
N LEU A 126 -1.71 -8.05 2.28
CA LEU A 126 -2.18 -6.67 2.25
C LEU A 126 -1.04 -5.69 2.55
N ILE A 127 -0.77 -4.80 1.62
CA ILE A 127 0.16 -3.68 1.80
C ILE A 127 -0.64 -2.44 2.20
N ILE A 128 -0.26 -1.81 3.31
CA ILE A 128 -0.78 -0.50 3.70
C ILE A 128 0.35 0.50 3.52
N LYS A 129 0.24 1.37 2.51
CA LYS A 129 1.27 2.36 2.17
C LYS A 129 0.88 3.75 2.65
N THR A 130 1.78 4.35 3.43
CA THR A 130 1.66 5.71 3.98
C THR A 130 2.96 6.46 3.76
N ALA A 131 3.05 7.18 2.63
CA ALA A 131 4.28 7.90 2.30
C ALA A 131 4.00 9.20 1.56
N GLY A 132 4.83 10.21 1.80
CA GLY A 132 4.71 11.53 1.17
C GLY A 132 6.05 12.23 1.01
N GLY A 133 6.26 12.93 -0.11
CA GLY A 133 7.50 13.66 -0.36
C GLY A 133 7.80 14.76 0.66
N GLY A 134 9.10 14.99 0.93
CA GLY A 134 9.57 16.09 1.78
C GLY A 134 9.21 15.95 3.26
N LYS A 135 9.19 14.71 3.78
CA LYS A 135 8.85 14.41 5.17
C LYS A 135 10.03 13.89 5.94
N SER A 136 10.10 14.29 7.20
CA SER A 136 11.19 14.00 8.11
C SER A 136 10.74 13.18 9.30
N LEU A 137 11.62 12.30 9.79
CA LEU A 137 11.42 11.64 11.08
C LEU A 137 11.39 12.66 12.22
N ASN A 138 12.22 13.70 12.10
CA ASN A 138 12.38 14.71 13.11
C ASN A 138 11.07 15.48 13.35
N THR A 139 10.29 15.83 12.33
CA THR A 139 9.07 16.66 12.52
C THR A 139 7.79 15.89 12.24
N ASP A 140 7.70 15.25 11.08
CA ASP A 140 6.44 14.79 10.51
C ASP A 140 5.98 13.45 11.10
N PHE A 141 6.92 12.54 11.36
CA PHE A 141 6.66 11.18 11.85
C PHE A 141 6.90 11.01 13.36
N LEU A 142 7.06 12.10 14.11
CA LEU A 142 7.13 12.00 15.57
C LEU A 142 5.81 11.52 16.16
N SER A 143 5.90 10.48 17.00
CA SER A 143 4.76 10.02 17.78
C SER A 143 4.33 11.08 18.79
N THR A 144 3.09 10.98 19.24
CA THR A 144 2.53 11.88 20.27
C THR A 144 3.33 11.84 21.58
N GLN A 145 3.93 10.70 21.93
CA GLN A 145 4.79 10.54 23.10
C GLN A 145 6.16 11.22 22.92
N CYS A 146 6.75 11.19 21.72
CA CYS A 146 8.04 11.85 21.47
C CYS A 146 7.94 13.37 21.32
N ARG A 147 6.72 13.92 21.21
CA ARG A 147 6.50 15.37 21.12
C ARG A 147 6.91 16.10 22.41
N SER A 148 6.79 15.47 23.58
CA SER A 148 7.27 16.04 24.85
C SER A 148 8.80 16.09 24.92
N LEU A 149 9.49 15.10 24.35
CA LEU A 149 10.96 15.01 24.31
C LEU A 149 11.59 16.07 23.41
N ARG A 150 10.89 16.53 22.36
CA ARG A 150 11.41 17.55 21.45
C ARG A 150 11.52 18.95 22.06
N VAL A 151 10.80 19.21 23.15
CA VAL A 151 10.98 20.44 23.94
C VAL A 151 12.41 20.49 24.53
N GLN A 152 13.08 19.34 24.65
CA GLN A 152 14.38 19.21 25.30
C GLN A 152 15.56 19.11 24.31
N CYS A 153 15.34 18.89 23.00
CA CYS A 153 16.40 18.73 22.01
C CYS A 153 16.34 19.83 20.94
N PRO A 154 17.24 20.84 20.97
CA PRO A 154 17.36 21.84 19.90
C PRO A 154 17.79 21.17 18.59
N THR A 155 17.19 21.59 17.48
CA THR A 155 17.58 21.12 16.14
C THR A 155 18.97 21.64 15.77
N VAL A 156 19.89 20.77 15.35
CA VAL A 156 21.19 21.16 14.79
C VAL A 156 20.96 21.64 13.35
N GLY A 157 21.32 22.89 13.03
CA GLY A 157 21.31 23.43 11.66
C GLY A 157 20.06 24.20 11.20
N GLU A 158 19.19 24.67 12.11
CA GLU A 158 18.20 25.70 11.71
C GLU A 158 18.94 27.00 11.34
N PRO A 159 18.62 27.65 10.20
CA PRO A 159 19.12 28.98 9.89
C PRO A 159 18.80 29.94 11.04
N GLN A 160 19.70 30.85 11.36
CA GLN A 160 19.42 31.96 12.28
C GLN A 160 18.42 32.91 11.61
N GLU A 161 17.14 32.54 11.61
CA GLU A 161 16.08 33.42 11.11
C GLU A 161 15.91 34.59 12.07
N THR A 162 15.74 35.80 11.54
CA THR A 162 15.56 37.02 12.34
C THR A 162 14.23 37.03 13.11
N GLY A 163 14.21 37.72 14.25
CA GLY A 163 13.24 37.53 15.35
C GLY A 163 11.73 37.59 15.09
N LYS A 164 11.25 38.03 13.92
CA LYS A 164 9.82 37.96 13.54
C LYS A 164 9.44 36.61 12.91
N ASP A 165 10.34 36.00 12.13
CA ASP A 165 10.11 34.70 11.48
C ASP A 165 10.17 33.55 12.50
N ILE A 166 11.04 33.65 13.52
CA ILE A 166 11.12 32.66 14.59
C ILE A 166 9.78 32.54 15.34
N ALA A 167 9.11 33.65 15.63
CA ALA A 167 7.85 33.63 16.39
C ALA A 167 6.71 32.98 15.60
N GLN A 168 6.59 33.29 14.30
CA GLN A 168 5.61 32.65 13.42
C GLN A 168 5.93 31.17 13.15
N ALA A 169 7.20 30.84 12.88
CA ALA A 169 7.66 29.46 12.73
C ALA A 169 7.41 28.65 14.01
N ARG A 170 7.69 29.20 15.20
CA ARG A 170 7.42 28.55 16.49
C ARG A 170 5.92 28.40 16.79
N ALA A 171 5.08 29.34 16.38
CA ALA A 171 3.62 29.23 16.55
C ALA A 171 2.98 28.14 15.65
N GLY A 172 3.54 27.91 14.45
CA GLY A 172 3.09 26.86 13.53
C GLY A 172 3.63 25.45 13.84
N ARG A 173 4.84 25.35 14.41
CA ARG A 173 5.54 24.08 14.73
C ARG A 173 4.69 23.05 15.50
N PRO A 174 3.89 23.40 16.52
CA PRO A 174 3.09 22.44 17.28
C PRO A 174 2.00 21.75 16.43
N LYS A 175 1.45 22.44 15.42
CA LYS A 175 0.40 21.90 14.54
C LYS A 175 0.96 20.95 13.48
N MET A 176 2.16 21.25 12.99
CA MET A 176 2.88 20.47 11.97
C MET A 176 3.60 19.23 12.53
N THR A 177 3.98 19.26 13.81
CA THR A 177 4.68 18.14 14.45
C THR A 177 3.78 16.90 14.55
N GLY A 178 4.31 15.75 14.12
CA GLY A 178 3.61 14.47 14.15
C GLY A 178 2.38 14.40 13.25
N GLN A 179 2.21 15.32 12.30
CA GLN A 179 1.05 15.32 11.40
C GLN A 179 1.01 14.05 10.54
N TYR A 180 2.14 13.67 9.94
CA TYR A 180 2.19 12.48 9.09
C TYR A 180 2.16 11.19 9.92
N TYR A 181 2.64 11.21 11.16
CA TYR A 181 2.39 10.12 12.10
C TYR A 181 0.88 9.91 12.32
N ARG A 182 0.13 11.00 12.56
CA ARG A 182 -1.33 10.92 12.74
C ARG A 182 -2.04 10.42 11.48
N LEU A 183 -1.72 10.98 10.31
CA LEU A 183 -2.28 10.53 9.02
C LEU A 183 -1.97 9.05 8.75
N MET A 184 -0.73 8.61 9.04
CA MET A 184 -0.34 7.20 8.94
C MET A 184 -1.23 6.33 9.84
N MET A 185 -1.36 6.69 11.12
CA MET A 185 -2.15 5.91 12.07
C MET A 185 -3.64 5.91 11.74
N GLU A 186 -4.19 7.03 11.28
CA GLU A 186 -5.57 7.15 10.81
C GLU A 186 -5.82 6.21 9.62
N HIS A 187 -4.92 6.21 8.63
CA HIS A 187 -5.02 5.33 7.47
C HIS A 187 -4.92 3.85 7.85
N ILE A 188 -3.94 3.48 8.68
CA ILE A 188 -3.78 2.10 9.18
C ILE A 188 -5.05 1.65 9.90
N LYS A 189 -5.58 2.46 10.81
CA LYS A 189 -6.82 2.13 11.55
C LYS A 189 -8.02 2.03 10.63
N LYS A 190 -8.16 2.94 9.65
CA LYS A 190 -9.23 2.91 8.64
C LYS A 190 -9.20 1.61 7.83
N VAL A 191 -8.02 1.18 7.40
CA VAL A 191 -7.87 -0.05 6.60
C VAL A 191 -8.11 -1.29 7.45
N LEU A 192 -7.49 -1.39 8.62
CA LEU A 192 -7.64 -2.56 9.49
C LEU A 192 -9.03 -2.68 10.12
N GLY A 193 -9.73 -1.56 10.34
CA GLY A 193 -11.10 -1.56 10.83
C GLY A 193 -12.13 -2.05 9.81
N ASN A 194 -11.78 -2.07 8.52
CA ASN A 194 -12.63 -2.61 7.45
C ASN A 194 -11.79 -3.22 6.33
N ILE A 195 -11.14 -4.36 6.63
CA ILE A 195 -10.26 -5.06 5.69
C ILE A 195 -11.01 -5.47 4.42
N LYS A 196 -12.27 -5.90 4.53
CA LYS A 196 -13.09 -6.36 3.38
C LYS A 196 -13.26 -5.29 2.29
N ARG A 197 -13.18 -4.01 2.64
CA ARG A 197 -13.20 -2.90 1.67
C ARG A 197 -12.00 -2.92 0.74
N VAL A 198 -10.83 -3.30 1.24
CA VAL A 198 -9.55 -3.26 0.49
C VAL A 198 -9.08 -4.64 0.05
N TYR A 199 -9.50 -5.70 0.72
CA TYR A 199 -9.24 -7.10 0.40
C TYR A 199 -10.59 -7.83 0.43
N PRO A 200 -11.35 -7.85 -0.69
CA PRO A 200 -12.69 -8.44 -0.74
C PRO A 200 -12.70 -9.95 -1.04
N ALA A 201 -11.54 -10.55 -1.31
CA ALA A 201 -11.37 -11.97 -1.64
C ALA A 201 -11.43 -12.87 -0.40
#